data_AF-A0A8J7EGW0-F1
#
_entry.id   AF-A0A8J7EGW0-F1
#
_cell.length_a   1.000
_cell.length_b   1.000
_cell.length_c   1.000
_cell.angle_alpha   90.00
_cell.angle_beta   90.00
_cell.angle_gamma   90.00
#
_symmetry.space_group_name_H-M   'P 1'
#
loop_
_entity.id
_entity.type
_entity.pdbx_description
1 polymer ?
#
loop_
_entity_poly.entity_id
_entity_poly.type
_entity_poly.pdbx_seq_one_letter_code
_entity_poly.pdbx_strand_id
1 'polypeptide(L)'
;MIKLENIHPLADFKRNAKAFVDRIKATKAPIVLTVNGKAEVVIQDAVAFQDMQNHIQCLKEELRAIKLQALKQDLAFGAQQLQQGDYIEYDDASTASLESKIKERGRQRLAQNPPL
;
A
#
# COMPACT_ATOMS: atom_id res chain seq x y z
N MET A 1 4.54 -16.41 2.03
CA MET A 1 3.76 -16.71 3.26
C MET A 1 4.64 -17.51 4.21
N ILE A 2 4.66 -17.18 5.50
CA ILE A 2 5.44 -17.90 6.50
C ILE A 2 4.78 -19.26 6.73
N LYS A 3 5.57 -20.33 6.63
CA LYS A 3 5.10 -21.69 6.91
C LYS A 3 5.22 -21.97 8.41
N LEU A 4 4.24 -22.68 8.96
CA LEU A 4 4.20 -23.04 10.39
C LEU A 4 5.46 -23.83 10.81
N GLU A 5 5.99 -24.66 9.90
CA GLU A 5 7.23 -25.45 10.09
C GLU A 5 8.50 -24.60 10.26
N ASN A 6 8.44 -23.30 9.95
CA ASN A 6 9.54 -22.36 10.10
C ASN A 6 9.42 -21.48 11.35
N ILE A 7 8.56 -21.83 12.30
CA ILE A 7 8.42 -21.13 13.57
C ILE A 7 9.17 -21.92 14.65
N HIS A 8 10.18 -21.29 15.25
CA HIS A 8 11.06 -21.95 16.23
C HIS A 8 11.28 -21.09 17.48
N PRO A 9 11.42 -21.67 18.67
CA PRO A 9 11.83 -20.92 19.85
C PRO A 9 13.24 -20.33 19.71
N LEU A 10 13.46 -19.12 20.24
CA LEU A 10 14.79 -18.50 20.27
C LEU A 10 15.83 -19.38 20.98
N ALA A 11 15.42 -20.12 22.02
CA ALA A 11 16.30 -21.04 22.73
C ALA A 11 16.82 -22.17 21.85
N ASP A 12 16.01 -22.70 20.93
CA ASP A 12 16.41 -23.74 19.97
C ASP A 12 17.38 -23.17 18.93
N PHE A 13 17.07 -21.97 18.40
CA PHE A 13 17.96 -21.26 17.50
C PHE A 13 19.36 -21.04 18.11
N LYS A 14 19.45 -20.63 19.38
CA LYS A 14 20.73 -20.42 20.06
C LYS A 14 21.58 -21.70 20.15
N ARG A 15 20.95 -22.87 20.29
CA ARG A 15 21.64 -24.18 20.37
C ARG A 15 22.06 -24.68 18.99
N ASN A 16 21.26 -24.42 17.97
CA ASN A 16 21.41 -25.02 16.63
C ASN A 16 21.67 -23.97 15.52
N ALA A 17 22.25 -22.82 15.88
CA ALA A 17 22.33 -21.64 15.01
C ALA A 17 22.91 -21.93 13.62
N LYS A 18 23.99 -22.72 13.55
CA LYS A 18 24.63 -23.07 12.28
C LYS A 18 23.70 -23.84 11.34
N ALA A 19 22.99 -24.84 11.85
CA ALA A 19 22.05 -25.64 11.05
C ALA A 19 20.88 -24.77 10.53
N PHE A 20 20.37 -23.86 11.36
CA PHE A 20 19.36 -22.90 10.95
C PHE A 20 19.86 -21.96 9.85
N VAL A 21 21.06 -21.39 10.00
CA VAL A 21 21.66 -20.52 8.98
C VAL A 21 21.88 -21.28 7.67
N ASP A 22 22.41 -22.50 7.72
CA ASP A 22 22.64 -23.32 6.54
C ASP A 22 21.30 -23.65 5.83
N ARG A 23 20.24 -23.95 6.59
CA ARG A 23 18.88 -24.15 6.06
C ARG A 23 18.27 -22.89 5.42
N ILE A 24 18.39 -21.73 6.07
CA ILE A 24 17.87 -20.46 5.55
C ILE A 24 18.60 -20.09 4.25
N LYS A 25 19.91 -20.30 4.17
CA LYS A 25 20.70 -20.06 2.96
C LYS A 25 20.30 -20.97 1.81
N ALA A 26 20.08 -22.26 2.09
CA ALA A 26 19.71 -23.26 1.09
C ALA A 26 18.29 -23.06 0.57
N THR A 27 17.33 -22.81 1.47
CA THR A 27 15.91 -22.70 1.10
C THR A 27 15.48 -21.30 0.71
N LYS A 28 16.25 -20.27 1.09
CA LYS A 28 15.89 -18.84 1.04
C LYS A 28 14.58 -18.51 1.77
N ALA A 29 14.06 -19.45 2.55
CA ALA A 29 12.82 -19.28 3.30
C ALA A 29 13.10 -18.56 4.63
N PRO A 30 12.29 -17.55 5.00
CA PRO A 30 12.43 -16.89 6.29
C PRO A 30 11.97 -17.82 7.43
N ILE A 31 12.54 -17.60 8.61
CA ILE A 31 12.23 -18.28 9.86
C ILE A 31 11.71 -17.27 10.87
N VAL A 32 10.71 -17.65 11.66
CA VAL A 32 10.21 -16.84 12.77
C VAL A 32 10.74 -17.40 14.08
N LEU A 33 11.33 -16.52 14.89
CA LEU A 33 11.73 -16.82 16.24
C LEU A 33 10.68 -16.38 17.25
N THR A 34 10.37 -17.29 18.18
CA THR A 34 9.46 -17.01 19.29
C THR A 34 10.19 -16.85 20.62
N VAL A 35 9.67 -15.94 21.46
CA VAL A 35 10.06 -15.79 22.86
C VAL A 35 8.79 -15.95 23.69
N ASN A 36 8.80 -16.85 24.67
CA ASN A 36 7.62 -17.18 25.48
C ASN A 36 6.37 -17.53 24.63
N GLY A 37 6.58 -18.24 23.51
CA GLY A 37 5.50 -18.66 22.60
C GLY A 37 4.99 -17.56 21.64
N LYS A 38 5.47 -16.33 21.76
CA LYS A 38 5.07 -15.21 20.89
C LYS A 38 6.11 -14.96 19.81
N ALA A 39 5.68 -14.73 18.57
CA ALA A 39 6.56 -14.35 17.46
C ALA A 39 7.16 -12.95 17.70
N GLU A 40 8.49 -12.85 17.69
CA GLU A 40 9.19 -11.59 18.00
C GLU A 40 10.14 -11.15 16.88
N VAL A 41 10.80 -12.09 16.19
CA VAL A 41 11.83 -11.77 15.18
C VAL A 41 11.70 -12.68 13.97
N VAL A 42 11.98 -12.14 12.79
CA VAL A 42 12.14 -12.92 11.56
C VAL A 42 13.60 -12.93 11.15
N ILE A 43 14.13 -14.10 10.81
CA ILE A 43 15.48 -14.26 10.23
C ILE A 43 15.33 -14.64 8.78
N GLN A 44 16.08 -13.97 7.90
CA GLN A 44 16.08 -14.19 6.47
C GLN A 44 17.50 -14.19 5.91
N ASP A 45 17.71 -14.87 4.78
CA ASP A 45 18.94 -14.78 4.01
C ASP A 45 19.13 -13.35 3.46
N ALA A 46 20.35 -12.84 3.51
CA ALA A 46 20.64 -11.46 3.13
C ALA A 46 20.32 -11.15 1.66
N VAL A 47 20.58 -12.09 0.74
CA VAL A 47 20.28 -11.91 -0.69
C VAL A 47 18.77 -11.91 -0.91
N ALA A 48 18.07 -12.89 -0.32
CA ALA A 48 16.61 -12.96 -0.41
C ALA A 48 15.92 -11.73 0.20
N PHE A 49 16.47 -11.17 1.29
CA PHE A 49 15.99 -9.92 1.86
C PHE A 49 16.22 -8.74 0.92
N GLN A 50 17.41 -8.61 0.33
CA GLN A 50 17.71 -7.55 -0.62
C GLN A 50 16.81 -7.63 -1.86
N ASP A 51 16.57 -8.82 -2.40
CA ASP A 51 15.68 -9.03 -3.55
C ASP A 51 14.24 -8.61 -3.22
N MET A 52 13.74 -8.97 -2.03
CA MET A 52 12.44 -8.51 -1.54
C MET A 52 12.37 -6.99 -1.45
N GLN A 53 13.41 -6.34 -0.91
CA GLN A 53 13.48 -4.88 -0.80
C GLN A 53 13.48 -4.21 -2.17
N ASN A 54 14.25 -4.74 -3.12
CA ASN A 54 14.29 -4.26 -4.50
C ASN A 54 12.92 -4.38 -5.18
N HIS A 55 12.23 -5.51 -5.00
CA HIS A 55 10.90 -5.72 -5.55
C HIS A 55 9.87 -4.73 -4.97
N ILE A 56 9.88 -4.52 -3.65
CA ILE A 56 9.02 -3.54 -3.00
C ILE A 56 9.31 -2.12 -3.52
N GLN A 57 10.57 -1.78 -3.74
CA GLN A 57 10.96 -0.48 -4.29
C GLN A 57 10.42 -0.28 -5.71
N CYS A 58 10.59 -1.29 -6.57
CA CYS A 58 10.05 -1.29 -7.95
C CYS A 58 8.53 -1.06 -7.96
N LEU A 59 7.78 -1.82 -7.15
CA LEU A 59 6.33 -1.67 -7.04
C LEU A 59 5.90 -0.29 -6.54
N LYS A 60 6.65 0.30 -5.60
CA LYS A 60 6.39 1.66 -5.12
C LYS A 60 6.59 2.70 -6.21
N GLU A 61 7.60 2.53 -7.05
CA GLU A 61 7.89 3.44 -8.17
C GLU A 61 6.81 3.34 -9.25
N GLU A 62 6.40 2.13 -9.62
CA GLU A 62 5.29 1.90 -10.55
C GLU A 62 3.99 2.53 -10.02
N LEU A 63 3.66 2.31 -8.75
CA LEU A 63 2.46 2.91 -8.14
C LEU A 63 2.52 4.44 -8.13
N ARG A 64 3.69 5.04 -7.88
CA ARG A 64 3.88 6.49 -7.96
C ARG A 64 3.64 7.01 -9.37
N ALA A 65 4.14 6.31 -10.39
CA ALA A 65 3.94 6.69 -11.79
C ALA A 65 2.45 6.67 -12.16
N ILE A 66 1.72 5.62 -11.78
CA ILE A 66 0.28 5.50 -12.02
C ILE A 66 -0.48 6.64 -11.31
N LYS A 67 -0.18 6.90 -10.03
CA LYS A 67 -0.82 8.00 -9.29
C LYS A 67 -0.55 9.36 -9.91
N LEU A 68 0.68 9.60 -10.36
CA LEU A 68 1.03 10.85 -11.03
C LEU A 68 0.31 11.00 -12.37
N GLN A 69 0.17 9.90 -13.12
CA GLN A 69 -0.58 9.91 -14.37
C GLN A 69 -2.06 10.23 -14.14
N ALA A 70 -2.71 9.59 -13.16
CA ALA A 70 -4.09 9.89 -12.80
C ALA A 70 -4.26 11.36 -12.38
N LEU A 71 -3.38 11.87 -11.51
CA LEU A 71 -3.42 13.28 -11.10
C LEU A 71 -3.26 14.24 -12.29
N LYS A 72 -2.37 13.93 -13.24
CA LYS A 72 -2.20 14.74 -14.46
C LYS A 72 -3.47 14.75 -15.31
N GLN A 73 -4.16 13.61 -15.41
CA GLN A 73 -5.44 13.51 -16.14
C GLN A 73 -6.53 14.34 -15.45
N ASP A 74 -6.65 14.25 -14.12
CA ASP A 74 -7.62 15.03 -13.34
C ASP A 74 -7.38 16.53 -13.48
N LEU A 75 -6.12 16.97 -13.42
CA LEU A 75 -5.76 18.38 -13.60
C LEU A 75 -6.03 18.87 -15.02
N ALA A 76 -5.72 18.05 -16.04
CA ALA A 76 -6.01 18.40 -17.43
C ALA A 76 -7.52 18.53 -17.66
N PHE A 77 -8.31 17.63 -17.08
CA PHE A 77 -9.76 17.72 -17.11
C PHE A 77 -10.27 18.99 -16.43
N GLY A 78 -9.80 19.29 -15.21
CA GLY A 78 -10.17 20.51 -14.50
C GLY A 78 -9.78 21.79 -15.25
N ALA A 79 -8.59 21.84 -15.85
CA ALA A 79 -8.17 22.96 -16.68
C ALA A 79 -9.07 23.15 -17.91
N GLN A 80 -9.49 22.05 -18.56
CA GLN A 80 -10.43 22.09 -19.67
C GLN A 80 -11.80 22.62 -19.22
N GLN A 81 -12.31 22.18 -18.07
CA GLN A 81 -13.57 22.67 -17.52
C GLN A 81 -13.53 24.18 -17.30
N LEU A 82 -12.43 24.71 -16.74
CA LEU A 82 -12.26 26.16 -16.56
C LEU A 82 -12.26 26.91 -17.90
N GLN A 83 -11.57 26.39 -18.92
CA GLN A 83 -11.56 27.00 -20.26
C GLN A 83 -12.94 26.98 -20.93
N GLN A 84 -13.74 25.95 -20.66
CA GLN A 84 -15.10 25.80 -21.19
C GLN A 84 -16.14 26.59 -20.40
N GLY A 85 -15.76 27.23 -19.28
CA GLY A 85 -16.70 27.90 -18.40
C GLY A 85 -17.50 26.94 -17.51
N ASP A 86 -17.13 25.66 -17.48
CA ASP A 86 -17.76 24.60 -16.69
C ASP A 86 -17.27 24.63 -15.23
N TYR A 87 -17.46 25.77 -14.58
CA TYR A 87 -17.11 25.99 -13.19
C TYR A 87 -18.22 26.76 -12.47
N ILE A 88 -18.13 26.81 -11.14
CA ILE A 88 -19.06 27.56 -10.31
C ILE A 88 -18.26 28.36 -9.32
N GLU A 89 -18.40 29.67 -9.39
CA GLU A 89 -17.90 30.60 -8.38
C GLU A 89 -18.84 30.62 -7.18
N TYR A 90 -18.25 30.68 -5.99
CA TYR A 90 -18.94 30.89 -4.74
C TYR A 90 -18.34 32.12 -4.07
N ASP A 91 -19.20 32.93 -3.47
CA ASP A 91 -18.89 34.12 -2.71
C ASP A 91 -19.37 33.96 -1.25
N ASP A 92 -19.15 34.97 -0.40
CA ASP A 92 -19.53 34.92 1.02
C ASP A 92 -21.03 34.67 1.22
N ALA A 93 -21.89 35.11 0.29
CA ALA A 93 -23.33 34.93 0.36
C ALA A 93 -23.80 33.53 -0.08
N SER A 94 -23.12 32.90 -1.03
CA SER A 94 -23.51 31.62 -1.62
C SER A 94 -22.77 30.41 -1.01
N THR A 95 -21.69 30.65 -0.27
CA THR A 95 -20.90 29.62 0.43
C THR A 95 -21.76 28.82 1.41
N ALA A 96 -22.74 29.44 2.06
CA ALA A 96 -23.69 28.75 2.94
C ALA A 96 -24.48 27.63 2.24
N SER A 97 -24.61 27.68 0.91
CA SER A 97 -25.31 26.66 0.09
C SER A 97 -24.40 25.55 -0.45
N LEU A 98 -23.08 25.71 -0.30
CA LEU A 98 -22.07 24.84 -0.93
C LEU A 98 -22.23 23.38 -0.52
N GLU A 99 -22.32 23.13 0.78
CA GLU A 99 -22.43 21.77 1.32
C GLU A 99 -23.65 21.02 0.77
N SER A 100 -24.81 21.65 0.76
CA SER A 100 -26.05 21.08 0.23
C SER A 100 -25.95 20.76 -1.25
N LYS A 101 -25.36 21.67 -2.05
CA LYS A 101 -25.14 21.47 -3.49
C LYS A 101 -24.15 20.34 -3.78
N ILE A 102 -23.08 20.20 -2.98
CA ILE A 102 -22.14 19.06 -3.09
C ILE A 102 -22.86 17.75 -2.81
N LYS A 103 -23.65 17.68 -1.73
CA LYS A 103 -24.42 16.47 -1.36
C LYS A 103 -25.47 16.10 -2.40
N GLU A 104 -26.12 17.08 -3.02
CA GLU A 104 -27.10 16.84 -4.08
C GLU A 104 -26.45 16.26 -5.34
N ARG A 105 -25.33 16.84 -5.79
CA ARG A 105 -24.57 16.31 -6.93
C ARG A 105 -24.00 14.92 -6.65
N GLY A 106 -23.49 14.69 -5.44
CA GLY A 106 -23.01 13.37 -5.03
C GLY A 106 -24.09 12.30 -5.18
N ARG A 107 -25.32 12.61 -4.73
CA ARG A 107 -26.49 11.72 -4.90
C ARG A 107 -26.85 11.50 -6.37
N GLN A 108 -26.85 12.55 -7.20
CA GLN A 108 -27.14 12.43 -8.63
C GLN A 108 -26.11 11.56 -9.36
N ARG A 109 -24.81 11.72 -9.05
CA ARG A 109 -23.73 10.92 -9.64
C ARG A 109 -23.82 9.45 -9.24
N LEU A 110 -24.11 9.16 -7.97
CA LEU A 110 -24.33 7.79 -7.48
C LEU A 110 -25.56 7.12 -8.12
N ALA A 111 -26.61 7.89 -8.43
CA ALA A 111 -27.78 7.38 -9.13
C ALA A 111 -27.50 7.10 -10.62
N GLN A 112 -26.63 7.90 -11.26
CA GLN A 112 -26.25 7.75 -12.66
C GLN A 112 -25.17 6.68 -12.87
N ASN A 113 -24.29 6.45 -11.89
CA ASN A 113 -23.21 5.48 -11.96
C ASN A 113 -23.04 4.81 -10.58
N PRO A 114 -23.93 3.85 -10.25
CA PRO A 114 -23.87 3.17 -8.95
C PRO A 114 -22.57 2.36 -8.82
N PRO A 115 -21.95 2.34 -7.62
CA PRO A 115 -20.77 1.52 -7.39
C PRO A 115 -21.11 0.04 -7.61
N LEU A 116 -20.21 -0.68 -8.29
CA LEU A 116 -20.28 -2.14 -8.53
C LEU A 116 -20.28 -2.93 -7.22
#